data_AF-A0A1D3L8Z2-F1
#
_entry.id   AF-A0A1D3L8Z2-F1
#
_cell.length_a   1.000
_cell.length_b   1.000
_cell.length_c   1.000
_cell.angle_alpha   90.00
_cell.angle_beta   90.00
_cell.angle_gamma   90.00
#
_symmetry.space_group_name_H-M   'P 1'
#
loop_
_entity.id
_entity.type
_entity.pdbx_description
1 polymer ?
#
loop_
_entity_poly.entity_id
_entity_poly.type
_entity_poly.pdbx_seq_one_letter_code
_entity_poly.pdbx_strand_id
1 'polypeptide(L)'
;MAEFMCQRFKTVWDDFPEGVGEDGNSQLKINDYWETLFTKKCCGNDIDKVNAVSFWLFVQNFGDNFSFTKNVDSNTNIFHYIMIWLIYTLKLKSDDKTDNVMKFYDTCINDDQSYINSIKNTNDYNIYKNLIDNNLYFKNTGIKDISIFYDAFKSLCNMYNGFNP
;
A
#
# COMPACT_ATOMS: atom_id res chain seq x y z
N MET A 1 14.48 -6.59 -10.80
CA MET A 1 13.01 -6.51 -10.60
C MET A 1 12.64 -6.50 -9.12
N ALA A 2 13.19 -7.39 -8.29
CA ALA A 2 13.03 -7.32 -6.82
C ALA A 2 13.74 -6.11 -6.17
N GLU A 3 14.90 -5.73 -6.69
CA GLU A 3 15.74 -4.65 -6.16
C GLU A 3 15.06 -3.27 -6.12
N PHE A 4 14.49 -2.79 -7.23
CA PHE A 4 13.77 -1.50 -7.28
C PHE A 4 12.54 -1.48 -6.36
N MET A 5 11.88 -2.62 -6.17
CA MET A 5 10.76 -2.74 -5.25
C MET A 5 11.24 -2.61 -3.80
N CYS A 6 12.33 -3.28 -3.43
CA CYS A 6 12.91 -3.18 -2.09
C CYS A 6 13.46 -1.79 -1.75
N GLN A 7 13.96 -1.05 -2.73
CA GLN A 7 14.33 0.36 -2.54
C GLN A 7 13.12 1.24 -2.24
N ARG A 8 11.97 1.00 -2.91
CA ARG A 8 10.72 1.72 -2.64
C ARG A 8 10.16 1.39 -1.27
N PHE A 9 10.23 0.13 -0.85
CA PHE A 9 9.83 -0.25 0.50
C PHE A 9 10.73 0.32 1.58
N LYS A 10 12.03 0.50 1.31
CA LYS A 10 12.91 1.24 2.20
C LYS A 10 12.37 2.66 2.45
N THR A 11 11.99 3.38 1.40
CA THR A 11 11.34 4.70 1.53
C THR A 11 10.05 4.62 2.35
N VAL A 12 9.21 3.61 2.11
CA VAL A 12 7.97 3.43 2.90
C VAL A 12 8.27 3.19 4.38
N TRP A 13 9.27 2.39 4.73
CA TRP A 13 9.62 2.12 6.12
C TRP A 13 10.26 3.32 6.81
N ASP A 14 11.06 4.11 6.09
CA ASP A 14 11.67 5.34 6.58
C ASP A 14 10.60 6.43 6.83
N ASP A 15 9.58 6.51 5.96
CA ASP A 15 8.55 7.58 5.98
C ASP A 15 7.31 7.21 6.82
N PHE A 16 7.07 5.91 6.99
CA PHE A 16 5.93 5.35 7.71
C PHE A 16 6.39 4.23 8.66
N PRO A 17 7.10 4.59 9.75
CA PRO A 17 7.58 3.61 10.71
C PRO A 17 6.41 2.90 11.39
N GLU A 18 6.55 1.58 11.55
CA GLU A 18 5.53 0.69 12.13
C GLU A 18 5.28 0.96 13.64
N GLY A 19 6.07 1.83 14.26
CA GLY A 19 5.86 2.33 15.61
C GLY A 19 6.76 3.53 15.92
N VAL A 20 6.16 4.57 16.52
CA VAL A 20 6.80 5.78 17.12
C VAL A 20 7.19 6.92 16.16
N GLY A 21 6.70 8.11 16.51
CA GLY A 21 7.46 9.37 16.51
C GLY A 21 7.63 10.11 15.20
N GLU A 22 7.20 11.37 15.20
CA GLU A 22 7.40 12.34 14.12
C GLU A 22 8.84 12.84 14.08
N ASP A 23 9.69 12.23 13.25
CA ASP A 23 10.98 12.82 12.91
C ASP A 23 11.60 12.15 11.68
N GLY A 24 11.22 12.65 10.50
CA GLY A 24 11.85 12.25 9.25
C GLY A 24 11.39 13.10 8.07
N ASN A 25 12.33 13.89 7.52
CA ASN A 25 12.18 14.93 6.49
C ASN A 25 11.62 14.46 5.12
N SER A 26 11.11 13.23 5.03
CA SER A 26 10.62 12.55 3.84
C SER A 26 9.09 12.43 3.78
N GLN A 27 8.39 12.80 4.86
CA GLN A 27 6.92 13.02 4.90
C GLN A 27 6.38 13.86 3.73
N LEU A 28 7.20 14.76 3.17
CA LEU A 28 6.82 15.67 2.09
C LEU A 28 6.31 14.95 0.83
N LYS A 29 6.94 13.86 0.38
CA LYS A 29 6.54 13.23 -0.90
C LYS A 29 5.23 12.46 -0.82
N ILE A 30 4.96 11.78 0.30
CA ILE A 30 3.71 11.03 0.50
C ILE A 30 2.54 11.99 0.74
N ASN A 31 2.78 13.10 1.46
CA ASN A 31 1.77 14.13 1.68
C ASN A 31 1.36 14.81 0.35
N ASP A 32 2.32 15.18 -0.50
CA ASP A 32 2.04 15.75 -1.82
C ASP A 32 1.26 14.76 -2.71
N TYR A 33 1.58 13.47 -2.61
CA TYR A 33 0.89 12.41 -3.34
C TYR A 33 -0.55 12.22 -2.82
N TRP A 34 -0.76 12.31 -1.51
CA TRP A 34 -2.07 12.21 -0.84
C TRP A 34 -3.00 13.36 -1.23
N GLU A 35 -2.54 14.60 -1.09
CA GLU A 35 -3.32 15.80 -1.43
C GLU A 35 -3.68 15.85 -2.91
N THR A 36 -2.78 15.34 -3.76
CA THR A 36 -3.07 15.19 -5.18
C THR A 36 -4.13 14.11 -5.39
N LEU A 37 -3.96 12.91 -4.83
CA LEU A 37 -4.81 11.76 -5.19
C LEU A 37 -6.24 11.78 -4.68
N PHE A 38 -6.49 12.26 -3.47
CA PHE A 38 -7.75 12.00 -2.78
C PHE A 38 -8.51 13.30 -2.50
N THR A 39 -9.78 13.36 -2.91
CA THR A 39 -10.68 14.52 -2.73
C THR A 39 -11.11 14.66 -1.29
N LYS A 40 -11.25 13.50 -0.62
CA LYS A 40 -11.80 13.34 0.70
C LYS A 40 -11.11 12.18 1.40
N LYS A 41 -11.18 12.21 2.73
CA LYS A 41 -10.79 11.09 3.59
C LYS A 41 -11.80 9.96 3.43
N CYS A 42 -11.36 8.74 3.17
CA CYS A 42 -12.25 7.57 3.11
C CYS A 42 -12.57 7.03 4.52
N CYS A 43 -11.63 7.13 5.45
CA CYS A 43 -11.75 6.49 6.77
C CYS A 43 -11.28 7.32 7.97
N GLY A 44 -10.57 8.42 7.73
CA GLY A 44 -9.79 9.10 8.75
C GLY A 44 -8.32 8.67 8.76
N ASN A 45 -7.51 9.49 9.45
CA ASN A 45 -6.07 9.70 9.25
C ASN A 45 -5.24 8.48 8.80
N ASP A 46 -5.22 7.39 9.58
CA ASP A 46 -4.24 6.33 9.38
C ASP A 46 -4.56 5.36 8.23
N ILE A 47 -5.83 5.04 8.03
CA ILE A 47 -6.26 4.19 6.91
C ILE A 47 -6.12 4.98 5.60
N ASP A 48 -6.41 6.28 5.61
CA ASP A 48 -6.22 7.14 4.44
C ASP A 48 -4.74 7.19 4.01
N LYS A 49 -3.82 7.29 4.98
CA LYS A 49 -2.37 7.25 4.72
C LYS A 49 -1.94 5.91 4.13
N VAL A 50 -2.37 4.80 4.73
CA VAL A 50 -2.05 3.44 4.25
C VAL A 50 -2.59 3.23 2.83
N ASN A 51 -3.80 3.71 2.55
CA ASN A 51 -4.38 3.69 1.21
C ASN A 51 -3.50 4.44 0.21
N ALA A 52 -3.14 5.69 0.52
CA ALA A 52 -2.31 6.53 -0.35
C ALA A 52 -0.94 5.91 -0.65
N VAL A 53 -0.27 5.39 0.37
CA VAL A 53 1.03 4.70 0.21
C VAL A 53 0.88 3.43 -0.62
N SER A 54 -0.19 2.65 -0.41
CA SER A 54 -0.43 1.44 -1.21
C SER A 54 -0.63 1.77 -2.69
N PHE A 55 -1.42 2.81 -2.99
CA PHE A 55 -1.66 3.26 -4.35
C PHE A 55 -0.35 3.77 -4.99
N TRP A 56 0.45 4.55 -4.25
CA TRP A 56 1.78 4.97 -4.69
C TRP A 56 2.67 3.77 -5.03
N LEU A 57 2.76 2.78 -4.16
CA LEU A 57 3.54 1.56 -4.42
C LEU A 57 3.09 0.87 -5.71
N PHE A 58 1.79 0.78 -5.95
CA PHE A 58 1.26 0.20 -7.18
C PHE A 58 1.63 1.01 -8.42
N VAL A 59 1.38 2.33 -8.44
CA VAL A 59 1.74 3.17 -9.58
C VAL A 59 3.24 3.18 -9.84
N GLN A 60 4.07 3.23 -8.81
CA GLN A 60 5.52 3.17 -8.99
C GLN A 60 5.94 1.87 -9.69
N ASN A 61 5.35 0.73 -9.32
CA ASN A 61 5.72 -0.57 -9.88
C ASN A 61 5.07 -0.85 -11.25
N PHE A 62 3.86 -0.38 -11.47
CA PHE A 62 3.03 -0.76 -12.61
C PHE A 62 2.57 0.41 -13.48
N GLY A 63 3.16 1.58 -13.28
CA GLY A 63 2.64 2.81 -13.86
C GLY A 63 3.61 3.98 -13.86
N ASP A 64 3.04 5.16 -14.05
CA ASP A 64 3.69 6.47 -13.95
C ASP A 64 2.64 7.57 -13.73
N ASN A 65 3.02 8.69 -13.10
CA ASN A 65 2.20 9.90 -12.95
C ASN A 65 0.73 9.63 -12.58
N PHE A 66 0.51 8.80 -11.55
CA PHE A 66 -0.80 8.41 -11.01
C PHE A 66 -1.65 7.48 -11.91
N SER A 67 -1.08 6.91 -12.97
CA SER A 67 -1.78 6.04 -13.91
C SER A 67 -1.07 4.69 -14.06
N PHE A 68 -1.85 3.63 -14.31
CA PHE A 68 -1.36 2.27 -14.55
C PHE A 68 -1.06 2.09 -16.04
N THR A 69 0.22 2.15 -16.39
CA THR A 69 0.70 2.08 -17.78
C THR A 69 1.36 0.75 -18.13
N LYS A 70 1.58 -0.14 -17.14
CA LYS A 70 2.21 -1.45 -17.31
C LYS A 70 1.25 -2.55 -16.87
N ASN A 71 1.35 -3.71 -17.52
CA ASN A 71 0.56 -4.87 -17.15
C ASN A 71 1.01 -5.43 -15.79
N VAL A 72 0.11 -5.48 -14.82
CA VAL A 72 0.37 -6.02 -13.48
C VAL A 72 0.62 -7.52 -13.49
N ASP A 73 0.00 -8.26 -14.44
CA ASP A 73 0.15 -9.71 -14.58
C ASP A 73 1.58 -10.13 -14.98
N SER A 74 2.37 -9.19 -15.50
CA SER A 74 3.76 -9.44 -15.86
C SER A 74 4.68 -9.67 -14.66
N ASN A 75 4.22 -9.37 -13.44
CA ASN A 75 5.09 -9.30 -12.27
C ASN A 75 4.33 -9.59 -10.95
N THR A 76 3.70 -10.76 -10.89
CA THR A 76 2.87 -11.24 -9.78
C THR A 76 3.55 -11.18 -8.41
N ASN A 77 4.87 -11.39 -8.32
CA ASN A 77 5.56 -11.36 -7.03
C ASN A 77 5.55 -9.97 -6.38
N ILE A 78 5.77 -8.89 -7.15
CA ILE A 78 5.72 -7.52 -6.62
C ILE A 78 4.33 -7.20 -6.06
N PHE A 79 3.30 -7.61 -6.80
CA PHE A 79 1.91 -7.45 -6.38
C PHE A 79 1.65 -8.13 -5.02
N HIS A 80 2.09 -9.39 -4.85
CA HIS A 80 1.93 -10.09 -3.58
C HIS A 80 2.66 -9.41 -2.41
N TYR A 81 3.88 -8.90 -2.62
CA TYR A 81 4.60 -8.18 -1.56
C TYR A 81 3.90 -6.89 -1.12
N ILE A 82 3.36 -6.12 -2.06
CA ILE A 82 2.56 -4.94 -1.75
C ILE A 82 1.32 -5.32 -0.95
N MET A 83 0.66 -6.43 -1.31
CA MET A 83 -0.51 -6.90 -0.57
C MET A 83 -0.18 -7.42 0.83
N ILE A 84 0.94 -8.13 1.00
CA ILE A 84 1.44 -8.57 2.31
C ILE A 84 1.66 -7.35 3.21
N TRP A 85 2.37 -6.33 2.73
CA TRP A 85 2.60 -5.10 3.49
C TRP A 85 1.28 -4.38 3.84
N LEU A 86 0.37 -4.21 2.87
CA LEU A 86 -0.90 -3.52 3.07
C LEU A 86 -1.74 -4.21 4.16
N ILE A 87 -1.92 -5.53 4.05
CA ILE A 87 -2.75 -6.30 4.96
C ILE A 87 -2.13 -6.37 6.35
N TYR A 88 -0.81 -6.60 6.43
CA TYR A 88 -0.10 -6.59 7.70
C TYR A 88 -0.26 -5.23 8.41
N THR A 89 -0.04 -4.13 7.70
CA THR A 89 -0.13 -2.77 8.26
C THR A 89 -1.54 -2.44 8.76
N LEU A 90 -2.58 -2.81 8.00
CA LEU A 90 -3.97 -2.63 8.43
C LEU A 90 -4.30 -3.50 9.66
N LYS A 91 -3.85 -4.76 9.69
CA LYS A 91 -4.04 -5.67 10.83
C LYS A 91 -3.30 -5.20 12.08
N LEU A 92 -2.10 -4.65 11.95
CA LEU A 92 -1.34 -4.10 13.07
C LEU A 92 -2.10 -2.96 13.78
N LYS A 93 -2.90 -2.20 13.04
CA LYS A 93 -3.76 -1.13 13.56
C LYS A 93 -5.17 -1.59 13.95
N SER A 94 -5.52 -2.85 13.69
CA SER A 94 -6.82 -3.41 14.05
C SER A 94 -6.90 -3.66 15.55
N ASP A 95 -8.11 -3.65 16.10
CA ASP A 95 -8.37 -3.97 17.50
C ASP A 95 -9.52 -4.98 17.62
N ASP A 96 -9.86 -5.37 18.85
CA ASP A 96 -10.91 -6.36 19.11
C ASP A 96 -12.30 -5.95 18.57
N LYS A 97 -12.51 -4.67 18.25
CA LYS A 97 -13.78 -4.11 17.79
C LYS A 97 -13.77 -3.75 16.30
N THR A 98 -12.60 -3.56 15.72
CA THR A 98 -12.44 -2.98 14.39
C THR A 98 -11.44 -3.79 13.57
N ASP A 99 -11.96 -4.53 12.59
CA ASP A 99 -11.14 -5.08 11.51
C ASP A 99 -10.86 -3.98 10.48
N ASN A 100 -9.67 -3.39 10.54
CA ASN A 100 -9.29 -2.33 9.62
C ASN A 100 -9.10 -2.81 8.19
N VAL A 101 -8.90 -4.12 7.94
CA VAL A 101 -8.85 -4.66 6.58
C VAL A 101 -10.26 -4.63 5.96
N MET A 102 -11.27 -5.10 6.71
CA MET A 102 -12.67 -4.97 6.30
C MET A 102 -13.04 -3.50 6.07
N LYS A 103 -12.75 -2.65 7.06
CA LYS A 103 -13.09 -1.23 7.01
C LYS A 103 -12.46 -0.53 5.81
N PHE A 104 -11.14 -0.70 5.62
CA PHE A 104 -10.43 -0.19 4.45
C PHE A 104 -11.09 -0.63 3.14
N TYR A 105 -11.40 -1.92 3.03
CA TYR A 105 -12.02 -2.45 1.82
C TYR A 105 -13.37 -1.80 1.55
N ASP A 106 -14.26 -1.78 2.54
CA ASP A 106 -15.63 -1.31 2.36
C ASP A 106 -15.69 0.19 2.06
N THR A 107 -14.85 1.00 2.71
CA THR A 107 -14.91 2.47 2.60
C THR A 107 -13.95 3.07 1.58
N CYS A 108 -12.82 2.43 1.31
CA CYS A 108 -11.81 2.96 0.41
C CYS A 108 -11.77 2.19 -0.92
N ILE A 109 -12.21 0.93 -0.98
CA ILE A 109 -12.11 0.14 -2.22
C ILE A 109 -13.49 -0.12 -2.85
N ASN A 110 -14.50 -0.34 -2.02
CA ASN A 110 -15.84 -0.66 -2.48
C ASN A 110 -16.81 0.51 -2.46
N ASP A 111 -16.46 1.62 -1.80
CA ASP A 111 -17.29 2.83 -1.76
C ASP A 111 -17.37 3.53 -3.13
N ASP A 112 -18.30 4.49 -3.25
CA ASP A 112 -18.41 5.42 -4.38
C ASP A 112 -17.05 6.06 -4.68
N GLN A 113 -16.62 5.99 -5.95
CA GLN A 113 -15.41 6.61 -6.53
C GLN A 113 -15.17 8.07 -6.12
N SER A 114 -16.19 8.75 -5.57
CA SER A 114 -16.20 10.11 -5.07
C SER A 114 -15.00 10.55 -4.20
N TYR A 115 -14.27 9.63 -3.56
CA TYR A 115 -13.15 9.97 -2.66
C TYR A 115 -11.78 10.08 -3.36
N ILE A 116 -11.67 9.67 -4.64
CA ILE A 116 -10.41 9.74 -5.40
C ILE A 116 -10.49 10.87 -6.43
N ASN A 117 -9.76 11.96 -6.19
CA ASN A 117 -9.76 13.15 -7.05
C ASN A 117 -8.91 13.02 -8.31
N SER A 118 -7.73 12.39 -8.20
CA SER A 118 -6.73 12.40 -9.28
C SER A 118 -6.59 11.10 -10.05
N ILE A 119 -7.39 10.09 -9.76
CA ILE A 119 -7.64 9.06 -10.76
C ILE A 119 -8.54 9.68 -11.83
N LYS A 120 -7.90 10.41 -12.75
CA LYS A 120 -8.54 11.10 -13.88
C LYS A 120 -9.32 10.13 -14.78
N ASN A 121 -9.05 8.83 -14.67
CA ASN A 121 -9.59 7.79 -15.53
C ASN A 121 -10.21 6.67 -14.70
N THR A 122 -11.49 6.39 -14.89
CA THR A 122 -12.21 5.27 -14.26
C THR A 122 -11.47 3.93 -14.43
N ASN A 123 -10.66 3.79 -15.49
CA ASN A 123 -9.84 2.62 -15.75
C ASN A 123 -8.75 2.36 -14.69
N ASP A 124 -8.01 3.39 -14.25
CA ASP A 124 -6.92 3.22 -13.28
C ASP A 124 -7.45 2.82 -11.90
N TYR A 125 -8.61 3.36 -11.54
CA TYR A 125 -9.31 2.98 -10.32
C TYR A 125 -9.77 1.53 -10.39
N ASN A 126 -10.38 1.13 -11.51
CA ASN A 126 -10.84 -0.24 -11.70
C ASN A 126 -9.67 -1.22 -11.66
N ILE A 127 -8.50 -0.86 -12.21
CA ILE A 127 -7.28 -1.66 -12.08
C ILE A 127 -6.90 -1.80 -10.61
N TYR A 128 -6.73 -0.69 -9.88
CA TYR A 128 -6.37 -0.72 -8.46
C TYR A 128 -7.36 -1.52 -7.60
N LYS A 129 -8.67 -1.31 -7.82
CA LYS A 129 -9.74 -2.07 -7.17
C LYS A 129 -9.63 -3.57 -7.45
N ASN A 130 -9.50 -3.95 -8.73
CA ASN A 130 -9.38 -5.35 -9.13
C ASN A 130 -8.15 -6.03 -8.51
N LEU A 131 -7.04 -5.30 -8.38
CA LEU A 131 -5.85 -5.82 -7.71
C LEU A 131 -6.12 -6.17 -6.25
N ILE A 132 -6.85 -5.32 -5.54
CA ILE A 132 -7.20 -5.57 -4.14
C ILE A 132 -8.25 -6.68 -4.03
N ASP A 133 -9.29 -6.66 -4.87
CA ASP A 133 -10.34 -7.66 -4.92
C ASP A 133 -9.77 -9.08 -5.09
N ASN A 134 -8.80 -9.24 -6.00
CA ASN A 134 -8.19 -10.54 -6.31
C ASN A 134 -7.35 -11.11 -5.16
N ASN A 135 -6.93 -10.27 -4.19
CA ASN A 135 -6.10 -10.69 -3.06
C ASN A 135 -6.79 -10.57 -1.69
N LEU A 136 -8.11 -10.38 -1.69
CA LEU A 136 -8.94 -10.51 -0.48
C LEU A 136 -8.80 -11.87 0.22
N TYR A 137 -8.25 -12.91 -0.43
CA TYR A 137 -8.01 -14.20 0.23
C TYR A 137 -7.12 -14.07 1.48
N PHE A 138 -6.17 -13.14 1.49
CA PHE A 138 -5.30 -12.87 2.64
C PHE A 138 -6.02 -12.15 3.79
N LYS A 139 -7.22 -11.61 3.56
CA LYS A 139 -8.03 -10.95 4.61
C LYS A 139 -8.31 -11.89 5.77
N ASN A 140 -8.55 -13.17 5.46
CA ASN A 140 -8.85 -14.20 6.44
C ASN A 140 -7.61 -14.74 7.16
N THR A 141 -6.41 -14.41 6.68
CA THR A 141 -5.15 -14.81 7.31
C THR A 141 -4.99 -14.09 8.65
N GLY A 142 -4.62 -14.83 9.70
CA GLY A 142 -4.37 -14.24 11.02
C GLY A 142 -3.17 -13.30 11.01
N ILE A 143 -3.16 -12.32 11.93
CA ILE A 143 -2.04 -11.36 12.03
C ILE A 143 -0.69 -12.07 12.27
N LYS A 144 -0.67 -13.18 13.01
CA LYS A 144 0.53 -13.98 13.28
C LYS A 144 1.08 -14.66 12.03
N ASP A 145 0.20 -15.14 11.15
CA ASP A 145 0.64 -15.82 9.93
C ASP A 145 1.14 -14.81 8.91
N ILE A 146 0.41 -13.70 8.71
CA ILE A 146 0.84 -12.65 7.79
C ILE A 146 2.12 -11.95 8.27
N SER A 147 2.35 -11.83 9.58
CA SER A 147 3.60 -11.25 10.11
C SER A 147 4.82 -12.09 9.75
N ILE A 148 4.72 -13.43 9.69
CA ILE A 148 5.82 -14.30 9.26
C ILE A 148 6.20 -14.00 7.80
N PHE A 149 5.21 -13.89 6.92
CA PHE A 149 5.46 -13.54 5.51
C PHE A 149 6.03 -12.13 5.38
N TYR A 150 5.54 -11.19 6.18
CA TYR A 150 6.02 -9.82 6.21
C TYR A 150 7.48 -9.73 6.67
N ASP A 151 7.85 -10.41 7.76
CA ASP A 151 9.22 -10.42 8.28
C ASP A 151 10.20 -11.05 7.29
N ALA A 152 9.79 -12.13 6.63
CA ALA A 152 10.57 -12.75 5.56
C ALA A 152 10.76 -11.80 4.38
N PHE A 153 9.69 -11.12 3.95
CA PHE A 153 9.74 -10.10 2.91
C PHE A 153 10.66 -8.92 3.28
N LYS A 154 10.55 -8.40 4.50
CA LYS A 154 11.38 -7.31 5.01
C LYS A 154 12.86 -7.70 5.03
N SER A 155 13.16 -8.91 5.50
CA SER A 155 14.51 -9.47 5.51
C SER A 155 15.09 -9.60 4.10
N LEU A 156 14.29 -10.08 3.14
CA LEU A 156 14.68 -10.16 1.74
C LEU A 156 15.08 -8.78 1.20
N CYS A 157 14.28 -7.75 1.46
CA CYS A 157 14.56 -6.41 0.99
C CYS A 157 15.75 -5.76 1.68
N ASN A 158 15.96 -5.99 2.96
CA ASN A 158 17.16 -5.52 3.67
C ASN A 158 18.43 -6.12 3.06
N MET A 159 18.39 -7.39 2.64
CA MET A 159 19.50 -8.01 1.93
C MET A 159 19.79 -7.30 0.60
N TYR A 160 18.77 -7.08 -0.24
CA TYR A 160 18.95 -6.35 -1.51
C TYR A 160 19.45 -4.92 -1.32
N ASN A 161 18.92 -4.19 -0.33
CA ASN A 161 19.32 -2.82 -0.05
C ASN A 161 20.72 -2.74 0.59
N GLY A 162 21.19 -3.78 1.28
CA GLY A 162 22.55 -3.82 1.83
C GLY A 162 23.63 -4.10 0.78
N PHE A 163 23.27 -4.73 -0.34
CA PHE A 163 24.18 -4.98 -1.47
C PHE A 163 24.27 -3.80 -2.45
N ASN A 164 23.39 -2.81 -2.34
CA ASN A 164 23.41 -1.57 -3.12
C ASN A 164 23.58 -0.37 -2.17
N PRO A 165 24.82 0.04 -1.87
CA PRO A 165 25.12 1.18 -0.99
C PRO A 165 24.54 2.50 -1.50
#